data_AF-A0A1T3D2A0-F1
#
_entry.id   AF-A0A1T3D2A0-F1
#
_cell.length_a   1.000
_cell.length_b   1.000
_cell.length_c   1.000
_cell.angle_alpha   90.00
_cell.angle_beta   90.00
_cell.angle_gamma   90.00
#
_symmetry.space_group_name_H-M   'P 1'
#
loop_
_entity.id
_entity.type
_entity.pdbx_description
1 polymer ?
#
loop_
_entity_poly.entity_id
_entity_poly.type
_entity_poly.pdbx_seq_one_letter_code
_entity_poly.pdbx_strand_id
1 'polypeptide(L)'
;MAIRILKTNWINIIGVFTVLFLYTTIYELIEPNVSRNIFQAMIASLIGICLYGIMFWVGFIIMLIILDYVLIIPNPKDLKLKLLIEWIVISSPFVYWAIKYPEQRTLYIIAIITFLVTQLLRDKLINKAIQ
;
A
#
# COMPACT_ATOMS: atom_id res chain seq x y z
N MET A 1 24.08 0.41 -3.51
CA MET A 1 23.01 0.06 -4.46
C MET A 1 21.74 -0.40 -3.74
N ALA A 2 21.77 -1.51 -2.99
CA ALA A 2 20.62 -2.08 -2.27
C ALA A 2 19.81 -1.06 -1.43
N ILE A 3 20.47 -0.30 -0.55
CA ILE A 3 19.81 0.72 0.30
C ILE A 3 19.09 1.80 -0.53
N ARG A 4 19.63 2.17 -1.69
CA ARG A 4 18.99 3.18 -2.56
C ARG A 4 17.69 2.64 -3.15
N ILE A 5 17.67 1.38 -3.56
CA ILE A 5 16.47 0.69 -4.09
C ILE A 5 15.42 0.54 -2.99
N LEU A 6 15.80 0.04 -1.80
CA LEU A 6 14.86 -0.13 -0.68
C LEU A 6 14.19 1.18 -0.27
N LYS A 7 14.96 2.29 -0.27
CA LYS A 7 14.41 3.61 0.05
C LYS A 7 13.26 3.98 -0.89
N THR A 8 13.28 3.57 -2.16
CA THR A 8 12.20 3.91 -3.11
C THR A 8 10.83 3.36 -2.72
N ASN A 9 10.74 2.37 -1.82
CA ASN A 9 9.45 1.87 -1.30
C ASN A 9 8.63 2.92 -0.56
N TRP A 10 9.23 4.06 -0.17
CA TRP A 10 8.50 5.15 0.47
C TRP A 10 7.29 5.59 -0.39
N ILE A 11 7.38 5.54 -1.72
CA ILE A 11 6.28 5.95 -2.61
C ILE A 11 5.07 5.03 -2.48
N ASN A 12 5.30 3.72 -2.30
CA ASN A 12 4.24 2.74 -2.10
C ASN A 12 3.58 2.94 -0.74
N ILE A 13 4.39 3.12 0.31
CA ILE A 13 3.90 3.34 1.67
C ILE A 13 3.06 4.62 1.75
N ILE A 14 3.62 5.75 1.29
CA ILE A 14 2.92 7.04 1.34
C ILE A 14 1.70 7.05 0.42
N GLY A 15 1.81 6.49 -0.79
CA GLY A 15 0.69 6.48 -1.72
C GLY A 15 -0.48 5.63 -1.23
N VAL A 16 -0.23 4.40 -0.76
CA VAL A 16 -1.28 3.55 -0.15
C VAL A 16 -1.87 4.23 1.08
N PHE A 17 -1.03 4.79 1.95
CA PHE A 17 -1.49 5.47 3.16
C PHE A 17 -2.41 6.64 2.83
N THR A 18 -2.00 7.48 1.88
CA THR A 18 -2.73 8.70 1.52
C THR A 18 -4.09 8.37 0.94
N VAL A 19 -4.18 7.42 0.00
CA VAL A 19 -5.46 7.06 -0.63
C VAL A 19 -6.39 6.39 0.37
N LEU A 20 -5.87 5.47 1.20
CA LEU A 20 -6.67 4.85 2.26
C LEU A 20 -7.17 5.90 3.26
N PHE A 21 -6.33 6.82 3.69
CA PHE A 21 -6.69 7.87 4.63
C PHE A 21 -7.78 8.80 4.09
N LEU A 22 -7.66 9.22 2.84
CA LEU A 22 -8.70 10.02 2.20
C LEU A 22 -10.00 9.24 2.07
N TYR A 23 -9.93 7.98 1.64
CA TYR A 23 -11.11 7.13 1.49
C TYR A 23 -11.83 6.94 2.83
N THR A 24 -11.12 6.53 3.89
CA THR A 24 -11.74 6.32 5.20
C THR A 24 -12.26 7.63 5.76
N THR A 25 -11.57 8.76 5.57
CA THR A 25 -12.04 10.06 6.08
C THR A 25 -13.35 10.46 5.42
N ILE A 26 -13.46 10.26 4.10
CA ILE A 26 -14.69 10.52 3.36
C ILE A 26 -15.79 9.55 3.83
N TYR A 27 -15.48 8.28 3.99
CA TYR A 27 -16.43 7.27 4.47
C TYR A 27 -17.00 7.62 5.85
N GLU A 28 -16.13 8.00 6.79
CA GLU A 28 -16.49 8.39 8.15
C GLU A 28 -17.36 9.67 8.21
N LEU A 29 -17.28 10.53 7.19
CA LEU A 29 -18.07 11.76 7.07
C LEU A 29 -19.48 11.53 6.49
N ILE A 30 -19.64 10.53 5.64
CA ILE A 30 -20.92 10.23 4.98
C ILE A 30 -21.71 9.13 5.71
N GLU A 31 -21.15 8.57 6.78
CA GLU A 31 -21.77 7.48 7.52
C GLU A 31 -23.07 7.96 8.21
N PRO A 32 -24.25 7.43 7.82
CA PRO A 32 -25.53 8.01 8.21
C PRO A 32 -25.85 7.83 9.70
N ASN A 33 -25.18 6.89 10.37
CA ASN A 33 -25.46 6.51 11.75
C ASN A 33 -24.57 7.23 12.77
N VAL A 34 -23.55 7.98 12.33
CA VAL A 34 -22.62 8.67 13.22
C VAL A 34 -22.34 10.07 12.70
N SER A 35 -22.83 11.09 13.43
CA SER A 35 -22.49 12.47 13.12
C SER A 35 -21.09 12.79 13.64
N ARG A 36 -20.11 12.83 12.73
CA ARG A 36 -18.72 13.24 13.02
C ARG A 36 -18.42 14.56 12.32
N ASN A 37 -17.70 15.46 12.98
CA ASN A 37 -17.09 16.59 12.28
C ASN A 37 -15.82 16.15 11.52
N ILE A 38 -15.32 17.00 10.61
CA ILE A 38 -14.13 16.72 9.77
C ILE A 38 -12.92 16.31 10.61
N PHE A 39 -12.68 16.99 11.72
CA PHE A 39 -11.54 16.68 12.58
C PHE A 39 -11.67 15.30 13.24
N GLN A 40 -12.86 14.96 13.75
CA GLN A 40 -13.15 13.65 14.32
C GLN A 40 -13.02 12.53 13.28
N ALA A 41 -13.51 12.74 12.05
CA ALA A 41 -13.40 11.77 10.96
C ALA A 41 -11.93 11.52 10.55
N MET A 42 -11.12 12.59 10.49
CA MET A 42 -9.69 12.48 10.22
C MET A 42 -8.96 11.71 11.33
N ILE A 43 -9.26 11.97 12.60
CA ILE A 43 -8.65 11.24 13.72
C ILE A 43 -9.09 9.78 13.72
N ALA A 44 -10.39 9.51 13.53
CA ALA A 44 -10.93 8.15 13.47
C ALA A 44 -10.27 7.35 12.34
N SER A 45 -10.12 7.96 11.16
CA SER A 45 -9.39 7.39 10.02
C SER A 45 -7.94 7.09 10.31
N LEU A 46 -7.23 8.03 10.96
CA LEU A 46 -5.83 7.84 11.33
C LEU A 46 -5.68 6.66 12.30
N ILE A 47 -6.56 6.59 13.30
CA ILE A 47 -6.61 5.48 14.27
C ILE A 47 -6.91 4.16 13.56
N GLY A 48 -7.92 4.14 12.68
CA GLY A 48 -8.31 2.99 11.88
C GLY A 48 -7.14 2.43 11.06
N ILE A 49 -6.46 3.31 10.32
CA ILE A 49 -5.39 2.90 9.42
C ILE A 49 -4.10 2.55 10.17
N CYS A 50 -3.69 3.34 11.15
CA CYS A 50 -2.42 3.16 11.84
C CYS A 50 -2.48 2.08 12.92
N LEU A 51 -3.54 2.05 13.74
CA LEU A 51 -3.64 1.13 14.87
C LEU A 51 -4.34 -0.16 14.46
N TYR A 52 -5.58 -0.08 13.99
CA TYR A 52 -6.32 -1.28 13.60
C TYR A 52 -5.75 -1.93 12.34
N GLY A 53 -5.20 -1.12 11.43
CA GLY A 53 -4.47 -1.58 10.24
C GLY A 53 -3.00 -1.99 10.49
N ILE A 54 -2.52 -2.09 11.74
CA ILE A 54 -1.09 -2.32 11.99
C ILE A 54 -0.57 -3.63 11.39
N MET A 55 -1.37 -4.71 11.44
CA MET A 55 -1.00 -6.00 10.85
C MET A 55 -0.86 -5.90 9.33
N PHE A 56 -1.71 -5.09 8.69
CA PHE A 56 -1.59 -4.79 7.27
C PHE A 56 -0.26 -4.09 6.97
N TRP A 57 0.07 -3.04 7.72
CA TRP A 57 1.30 -2.27 7.49
C TRP A 57 2.57 -3.08 7.71
N VAL A 58 2.63 -3.85 8.79
CA VAL A 58 3.78 -4.70 9.09
C VAL A 58 3.98 -5.73 7.99
N GLY A 59 2.93 -6.45 7.59
CA GLY A 59 2.99 -7.42 6.50
C GLY A 59 3.39 -6.79 5.17
N PHE A 60 2.79 -5.65 4.82
CA PHE A 60 3.07 -4.92 3.60
C PHE A 60 4.54 -4.48 3.52
N ILE A 61 5.07 -3.84 4.58
CA ILE A 61 6.44 -3.34 4.61
C ILE A 61 7.45 -4.49 4.59
N ILE A 62 7.23 -5.54 5.39
CA ILE A 62 8.11 -6.71 5.43
C ILE A 62 8.18 -7.36 4.04
N MET A 63 7.04 -7.55 3.39
CA MET A 63 7.01 -8.17 2.07
C MET A 63 7.68 -7.32 0.98
N LEU A 64 7.52 -5.99 1.01
CA LEU A 64 8.25 -5.08 0.11
C LEU A 64 9.77 -5.27 0.24
N ILE A 65 10.27 -5.31 1.49
CA ILE A 65 11.70 -5.48 1.74
C ILE A 65 12.17 -6.86 1.25
N ILE A 66 11.47 -7.93 1.63
CA ILE A 66 11.85 -9.30 1.25
C ILE A 66 11.89 -9.45 -0.27
N LEU A 67 10.84 -9.00 -0.96
CA LEU A 67 10.75 -9.17 -2.41
C LEU A 67 11.76 -8.30 -3.16
N ASP A 68 12.03 -7.08 -2.70
CA ASP A 68 13.12 -6.26 -3.27
C ASP A 68 14.46 -6.99 -3.20
N TYR A 69 14.77 -7.62 -2.06
CA TYR A 69 16.01 -8.37 -1.85
C TYR A 69 16.10 -9.62 -2.74
N VAL A 70 14.96 -10.28 -3.01
CA VAL A 70 14.93 -11.51 -3.81
C VAL A 70 14.87 -11.22 -5.32
N LEU A 71 14.09 -10.23 -5.74
CA LEU A 71 13.76 -10.01 -7.15
C LEU A 71 14.59 -8.88 -7.78
N ILE A 72 14.65 -7.70 -7.13
CA ILE A 72 15.15 -6.48 -7.76
C ILE A 72 16.65 -6.30 -7.53
N ILE A 73 17.11 -6.39 -6.28
CA ILE A 73 18.51 -6.14 -5.89
C ILE A 73 19.51 -7.06 -6.62
N PRO A 74 19.26 -8.38 -6.79
CA PRO A 74 20.23 -9.27 -7.42
C PRO A 74 20.42 -9.00 -8.92
N ASN A 75 19.37 -8.54 -9.60
CA ASN A 75 19.42 -8.27 -11.03
C ASN A 75 18.30 -7.30 -11.44
N PRO A 76 18.58 -6.03 -11.76
CA PRO A 76 17.54 -5.07 -12.10
C PRO A 76 16.96 -5.20 -13.52
N LYS A 77 17.35 -6.22 -14.30
CA LYS A 77 16.73 -6.50 -15.61
C LYS A 77 15.24 -6.81 -15.47
N ASP A 78 14.47 -6.42 -16.49
CA ASP A 78 13.02 -6.62 -16.58
C ASP A 78 12.24 -6.06 -15.38
N LEU A 79 12.69 -4.90 -14.86
CA LEU A 79 12.19 -4.27 -13.65
C LEU A 79 10.65 -4.18 -13.59
N LYS A 80 10.00 -3.77 -14.67
CA LYS A 80 8.52 -3.67 -14.72
C LYS A 80 7.83 -5.02 -14.47
N LEU A 81 8.36 -6.10 -15.03
CA LEU A 81 7.80 -7.45 -14.80
C LEU A 81 7.99 -7.86 -13.35
N LYS A 82 9.15 -7.59 -12.76
CA LYS A 82 9.43 -7.89 -11.35
C LYS A 82 8.54 -7.09 -10.41
N LEU A 83 8.34 -5.81 -10.69
CA LEU A 83 7.43 -4.95 -9.96
C LEU A 83 5.97 -5.45 -10.05
N LEU A 84 5.55 -6.01 -11.19
CA LEU A 84 4.25 -6.65 -11.37
C LEU A 84 4.15 -7.94 -10.52
N ILE A 85 5.19 -8.76 -10.50
CA ILE A 85 5.25 -9.98 -9.67
C ILE A 85 5.16 -9.60 -8.19
N GLU A 86 5.90 -8.58 -7.74
CA GLU A 86 5.79 -8.05 -6.39
C GLU A 86 4.37 -7.63 -6.05
N TRP A 87 3.73 -6.89 -6.97
CA TRP A 87 2.35 -6.49 -6.82
C TRP A 87 1.41 -7.69 -6.65
N ILE A 88 1.52 -8.72 -7.49
CA ILE A 88 0.69 -9.93 -7.38
C ILE A 88 0.90 -10.64 -6.03
N VAL A 89 2.16 -10.88 -5.66
CA VAL A 89 2.50 -11.64 -4.44
C VAL A 89 2.02 -10.89 -3.20
N ILE A 90 2.34 -9.60 -3.08
CA ILE A 90 1.94 -8.77 -1.93
C ILE A 90 0.43 -8.57 -1.90
N SER A 91 -0.22 -8.44 -3.05
CA SER A 91 -1.68 -8.25 -3.11
C SER A 91 -2.46 -9.52 -2.77
N SER A 92 -1.88 -10.70 -2.94
CA SER A 92 -2.57 -11.98 -2.73
C SER A 92 -3.24 -12.14 -1.34
N PRO A 93 -2.60 -11.85 -0.19
CA PRO A 93 -3.28 -11.87 1.10
C PRO A 93 -4.42 -10.85 1.19
N PHE A 94 -4.30 -9.69 0.53
CA PHE A 94 -5.34 -8.65 0.53
C PHE A 94 -6.53 -9.04 -0.36
N VAL A 95 -6.30 -9.73 -1.47
CA VAL A 95 -7.38 -10.32 -2.28
C VAL A 95 -8.14 -11.35 -1.44
N TYR A 96 -7.44 -12.22 -0.72
CA TYR A 96 -8.07 -13.18 0.18
C TYR A 96 -8.93 -12.47 1.26
N TRP A 97 -8.41 -11.43 1.90
CA TRP A 97 -9.17 -10.66 2.88
C TRP A 97 -10.35 -9.89 2.28
N ALA A 98 -10.24 -9.39 1.05
CA ALA A 98 -11.34 -8.74 0.33
C ALA A 98 -12.51 -9.70 0.05
N ILE A 99 -12.21 -10.99 -0.16
CA ILE A 99 -13.22 -12.04 -0.32
C ILE A 99 -13.79 -12.42 1.05
N LYS A 100 -12.93 -12.64 2.06
CA LYS A 100 -13.30 -13.11 3.39
C LYS A 100 -14.09 -12.09 4.23
N TYR A 101 -13.80 -10.81 4.07
CA TYR A 101 -14.40 -9.72 4.85
C TYR A 101 -15.15 -8.75 3.92
N PRO A 102 -16.40 -9.04 3.55
CA PRO A 102 -17.17 -8.22 2.61
C PRO A 102 -17.30 -6.74 3.05
N GLU A 103 -17.43 -6.49 4.35
CA GLU A 103 -17.56 -5.14 4.91
C GLU A 103 -16.31 -4.27 4.66
N GLN A 104 -15.13 -4.89 4.63
CA GLN A 104 -13.83 -4.21 4.42
C GLN A 104 -13.32 -4.35 2.98
N ARG A 105 -14.07 -5.03 2.11
CA ARG A 105 -13.67 -5.36 0.74
C ARG A 105 -13.19 -4.14 -0.05
N THR A 106 -13.93 -3.05 0.03
CA THR A 106 -13.63 -1.82 -0.72
C THR A 106 -12.27 -1.25 -0.30
N LEU A 107 -11.95 -1.29 0.99
CA LEU A 107 -10.67 -0.81 1.53
C LEU A 107 -9.50 -1.64 0.97
N TYR A 108 -9.61 -2.96 0.95
CA TYR A 108 -8.57 -3.83 0.39
C TYR A 108 -8.41 -3.66 -1.13
N ILE A 109 -9.52 -3.53 -1.88
CA ILE A 109 -9.47 -3.28 -3.32
C ILE A 109 -8.76 -1.96 -3.62
N ILE A 110 -9.09 -0.90 -2.87
CA ILE A 110 -8.43 0.41 -3.00
C ILE A 110 -6.94 0.25 -2.72
N ALA A 111 -6.54 -0.43 -1.63
CA ALA A 111 -5.14 -0.67 -1.31
C ALA A 111 -4.39 -1.38 -2.45
N ILE A 112 -4.98 -2.42 -3.04
CA ILE A 112 -4.39 -3.22 -4.14
C ILE A 112 -4.20 -2.37 -5.40
N ILE A 113 -5.21 -1.57 -5.77
CA ILE A 113 -5.15 -0.71 -6.95
C ILE A 113 -4.13 0.42 -6.73
N THR A 114 -4.19 1.09 -5.59
CA THR A 114 -3.22 2.14 -5.25
C THR A 114 -1.81 1.59 -5.21
N PHE A 115 -1.63 0.38 -4.68
CA PHE A 115 -0.32 -0.26 -4.67
C PHE A 115 0.19 -0.51 -6.08
N LEU A 116 -0.64 -1.00 -7.01
CA LEU A 116 -0.24 -1.13 -8.43
C LEU A 116 0.23 0.20 -9.02
N VAL A 117 -0.57 1.27 -8.85
CA VAL A 117 -0.24 2.59 -9.40
C VAL A 117 1.08 3.11 -8.84
N THR A 118 1.25 3.06 -7.51
CA THR A 118 2.47 3.52 -6.84
C THR A 118 3.69 2.69 -7.22
N GLN A 119 3.52 1.38 -7.41
CA GLN A 119 4.57 0.47 -7.86
C GLN A 119 5.02 0.78 -9.30
N LEU A 120 4.09 1.14 -10.20
CA LEU A 120 4.44 1.62 -11.55
C LEU A 120 5.16 2.98 -11.52
N LEU A 121 4.84 3.86 -10.57
CA LEU A 121 5.57 5.12 -10.37
C LEU A 121 6.98 4.87 -9.81
N ARG A 122 7.12 3.85 -8.96
CA ARG A 122 8.39 3.44 -8.34
C ARG A 122 9.44 3.00 -9.35
N ASP A 123 9.04 2.43 -10.49
CA ASP A 123 9.93 2.08 -11.63
C ASP A 123 10.89 3.24 -11.98
N LYS A 124 10.36 4.46 -12.09
CA LYS A 124 11.16 5.66 -12.41
C LYS A 124 12.19 5.98 -11.32
N LEU A 125 11.87 5.73 -10.05
CA LEU A 125 12.76 5.99 -8.92
C LEU A 125 13.88 4.96 -8.83
N ILE A 126 13.57 3.68 -9.08
CA ILE A 126 14.56 2.60 -9.05
C ILE A 126 15.56 2.77 -10.19
N ASN A 127 15.10 3.07 -11.41
CA ASN A 127 15.99 3.34 -12.53
C ASN A 127 16.97 4.50 -12.24
N LYS A 128 16.50 5.57 -11.58
CA LYS A 128 17.37 6.66 -11.10
C LYS A 128 18.33 6.26 -9.98
N ALA A 129 17.99 5.26 -9.18
CA ALA A 129 18.80 4.79 -8.06
C ALA A 129 19.92 3.80 -8.47
N ILE A 130 19.74 3.16 -9.64
CA ILE A 130 20.68 2.22 -10.25
C ILE A 130 21.75 2.95 -11.08
N GLN A 131 21.37 4.06 -11.72
CA GLN A 131 22.30 5.02 -12.33
C GLN A 131 23.23 5.65 -11.28
#